data_AF-A0A1E7ET80-F1
#
_entry.id   AF-A0A1E7ET80-F1
#
_cell.length_a   1.000
_cell.length_b   1.000
_cell.length_c   1.000
_cell.angle_alpha   90.00
_cell.angle_beta   90.00
_cell.angle_gamma   90.00
#
_symmetry.space_group_name_H-M   'P 1'
#
loop_
_entity.id
_entity.type
_entity.pdbx_description
1 polymer ?
#
loop_
_entity_poly.entity_id
_entity_poly.type
_entity_poly.pdbx_seq_one_letter_code
_entity_poly.pdbx_strand_id
1 'polypeptide(L)'
;MTSSSSLVTPSDTLHGLLVEITNTDNNDNDNTTTTERLCQIAHSTSDNTKNKPTKKNKKRTWIELQDAAGILQQQIPSTTTATSSSLESNALAVSLVFGALSIMQRQNQSSGSAKAAASAFSSTILRNEPLQDVGRSVSALLLQSYIRNAFDNVDNYINFDLNILSHLAKSFRLTEESVEPSDTATVVRKALIQSQQHLTNNDDDEKVADETKQIISGALALANQLRPWSDLSPMELIDAAVAYDYYHAAEEICKTAYNCTAAITVSEASKNGCDMNDDNRNVYSASQQRINVRYAVERLIDTAMEDRSYRLADSLATSLYDMEVNHAISRRNGSQSFERDRGRSTRFSTFTAIGFSCKQDLSRLRASPCVHQQQEVSGHWMAGTRAVVDLQTLVRDAEPSLRKTGLSRACEHYLSKPLDKSEQCSLWSGRPLSERQRSYASLDAWVCVGVYNKLEC
;
A
#
# COMPACT_ATOMS: atom_id res chain seq x y z
N MET A 1 20.37 42.95 23.46
CA MET A 1 19.15 43.21 22.66
C MET A 1 18.79 41.92 21.95
N THR A 2 18.02 41.07 22.61
CA THR A 2 17.53 39.80 22.10
C THR A 2 16.21 40.05 21.40
N SER A 3 16.22 40.02 20.06
CA SER A 3 15.00 40.11 19.26
C SER A 3 14.21 38.82 19.42
N SER A 4 13.14 38.88 20.20
CA SER A 4 12.14 37.84 20.33
C SER A 4 11.38 37.70 19.01
N SER A 5 11.71 36.66 18.25
CA SER A 5 10.90 36.17 17.13
C SER A 5 9.61 35.59 17.71
N SER A 6 8.48 36.23 17.45
CA SER A 6 7.17 35.68 17.81
C SER A 6 6.91 34.44 16.96
N LEU A 7 6.69 33.30 17.64
CA LEU A 7 6.16 32.09 17.02
C LEU A 7 4.86 32.45 16.28
N VAL A 8 4.86 32.27 14.97
CA VAL A 8 3.64 32.22 14.17
C VAL A 8 2.92 30.94 14.56
N THR A 9 1.71 31.07 15.10
CA THR A 9 0.93 29.89 15.47
C THR A 9 0.23 29.33 14.23
N PRO A 10 -0.02 28.02 14.13
CA PRO A 10 -0.80 27.44 13.02
C PRO A 10 -2.22 28.04 12.87
N SER A 11 -2.74 28.66 13.94
CA SER A 11 -3.98 29.44 13.92
C SER A 11 -3.85 30.68 13.04
N ASP A 12 -2.68 31.33 13.03
CA ASP A 12 -2.43 32.55 12.25
C ASP A 12 -2.27 32.24 10.76
N THR A 13 -1.68 31.09 10.42
CA THR A 13 -1.53 30.64 9.02
C THR A 13 -2.87 30.24 8.40
N LEU A 14 -3.72 29.53 9.15
CA LEU A 14 -5.07 29.19 8.68
C LEU A 14 -6.00 30.41 8.68
N HIS A 15 -5.89 31.30 9.67
CA HIS A 15 -6.65 32.56 9.67
C HIS A 15 -6.24 33.43 8.48
N GLY A 16 -4.96 33.51 8.15
CA GLY A 16 -4.47 34.16 6.93
C GLY A 16 -5.04 33.53 5.66
N LEU A 17 -5.03 32.20 5.56
CA LEU A 17 -5.58 31.44 4.44
C LEU A 17 -7.10 31.65 4.31
N LEU A 18 -7.83 31.62 5.43
CA LEU A 18 -9.26 31.90 5.48
C LEU A 18 -9.58 33.35 5.11
N VAL A 19 -8.77 34.32 5.57
CA VAL A 19 -8.92 35.75 5.26
C VAL A 19 -8.66 36.02 3.77
N GLU A 20 -7.60 35.44 3.21
CA GLU A 20 -7.26 35.54 1.78
C GLU A 20 -8.37 34.94 0.90
N ILE A 21 -8.93 33.80 1.33
CA ILE A 21 -10.05 33.13 0.66
C ILE A 21 -11.37 33.91 0.78
N THR A 22 -11.68 34.52 1.95
CA THR A 22 -12.88 35.35 2.11
C THR A 22 -12.79 36.66 1.33
N ASN A 23 -11.59 37.19 1.12
CA ASN A 23 -11.40 38.44 0.37
C ASN A 23 -11.59 38.25 -1.14
N THR A 24 -11.51 37.03 -1.66
CA THR A 24 -11.82 36.72 -3.08
C THR A 24 -13.32 36.68 -3.42
N ASP A 25 -14.23 36.67 -2.43
CA ASP A 25 -15.68 36.48 -2.65
C ASP A 25 -16.54 37.74 -2.36
N ASN A 26 -15.92 38.90 -2.14
CA ASN A 26 -16.60 40.15 -1.75
C ASN A 26 -17.23 40.90 -2.93
N ASN A 27 -18.28 40.35 -3.56
CA ASN A 27 -19.07 41.13 -4.52
C ASN A 27 -20.61 41.02 -4.44
N ASP A 28 -21.21 40.45 -3.40
CA ASP A 28 -22.68 40.48 -3.23
C ASP A 28 -23.12 40.82 -1.79
N ASN A 29 -23.82 41.95 -1.66
CA ASN A 29 -24.44 42.45 -0.42
C ASN A 29 -25.88 41.87 -0.29
N ASP A 30 -26.04 40.76 0.43
CA ASP A 30 -27.15 40.48 1.36
C ASP A 30 -27.32 38.97 1.54
N ASN A 31 -26.84 38.48 2.69
CA ASN A 31 -27.21 37.29 3.45
C ASN A 31 -25.95 36.80 4.17
N THR A 32 -26.05 36.51 5.47
CA THR A 32 -24.99 35.79 6.22
C THR A 32 -24.51 34.62 5.36
N THR A 33 -23.28 34.72 4.87
CA THR A 33 -22.77 33.74 3.90
C THR A 33 -22.69 32.39 4.58
N THR A 34 -22.93 31.31 3.85
CA THR A 34 -22.83 29.95 4.41
C THR A 34 -21.47 29.72 5.08
N THR A 35 -20.44 30.41 4.58
CA THR A 35 -19.08 30.53 5.15
C THR A 35 -19.07 31.17 6.55
N GLU A 36 -19.76 32.29 6.78
CA GLU A 36 -19.90 32.89 8.13
C GLU A 36 -20.60 31.94 9.10
N ARG A 37 -21.63 31.20 8.64
CA ARG A 37 -22.34 30.23 9.48
C ARG A 37 -21.44 29.06 9.88
N LEU A 38 -20.58 28.60 8.98
CA LEU A 38 -19.56 27.58 9.27
C LEU A 38 -18.51 28.11 10.26
N CYS A 39 -18.06 29.35 10.10
CA CYS A 39 -17.16 30.01 11.05
C CYS A 39 -17.80 30.13 12.44
N GLN A 40 -19.07 30.52 12.53
CA GLN A 40 -19.81 30.61 13.79
C GLN A 40 -19.95 29.24 14.48
N ILE A 41 -20.24 28.18 13.72
CA ILE A 41 -20.29 26.81 14.24
C ILE A 41 -18.92 26.44 14.84
N ALA A 42 -17.83 26.67 14.10
CA ALA A 42 -16.47 26.37 14.57
C ALA A 42 -16.09 27.16 15.84
N HIS A 43 -16.39 28.47 15.88
CA HIS A 43 -16.09 29.34 17.02
C HIS A 43 -16.92 28.96 18.26
N SER A 44 -18.20 28.63 18.08
CA SER A 44 -19.08 28.19 19.19
C SER A 44 -18.62 26.89 19.86
N THR A 45 -17.89 26.04 19.12
CA THR A 45 -17.24 24.85 19.69
C THR A 45 -15.91 25.15 20.39
N SER A 46 -15.19 26.20 19.99
CA SER A 46 -13.91 26.60 20.59
C SER A 46 -14.07 27.28 21.96
N ASP A 47 -15.12 28.09 22.14
CA ASP A 47 -15.33 28.85 23.39
C ASP A 47 -15.70 27.95 24.61
N ASN A 48 -15.97 26.67 24.37
CA ASN A 48 -16.37 25.71 25.41
C ASN A 48 -15.22 24.85 25.96
N THR A 49 -13.96 25.26 25.76
CA THR A 49 -12.72 24.52 26.12
C THR A 49 -12.63 24.03 27.56
N LYS A 50 -13.42 24.57 28.51
CA LYS A 50 -13.39 24.15 29.92
C LYS A 50 -14.30 22.95 30.25
N ASN A 51 -15.23 22.59 29.37
CA ASN A 51 -16.18 21.49 29.64
C ASN A 51 -16.17 20.46 28.50
N LYS A 52 -15.94 19.19 28.84
CA LYS A 52 -15.99 18.08 27.89
C LYS A 52 -17.38 18.10 27.22
N PRO A 53 -17.48 18.27 25.88
CA PRO A 53 -18.77 18.45 25.23
C PRO A 53 -19.63 17.20 25.38
N THR A 54 -20.89 17.40 25.76
CA THR A 54 -21.85 16.31 25.97
C THR A 54 -22.12 15.57 24.65
N LYS A 55 -22.52 14.28 24.72
CA LYS A 55 -22.94 13.51 23.53
C LYS A 55 -24.01 14.24 22.70
N LYS A 56 -24.89 15.01 23.38
CA LYS A 56 -25.94 15.83 22.76
C LYS A 56 -25.36 16.98 21.92
N ASN A 57 -24.35 17.68 22.43
CA ASN A 57 -23.69 18.76 21.70
C ASN A 57 -22.97 18.23 20.46
N LYS A 58 -22.27 17.08 20.57
CA LYS A 58 -21.61 16.44 19.42
C LYS A 58 -22.59 16.10 18.30
N LYS A 59 -23.73 15.48 18.64
CA LYS A 59 -24.77 15.16 17.66
C LYS A 59 -25.36 16.42 17.02
N ARG A 60 -25.57 17.49 17.80
CA ARG A 60 -26.10 18.76 17.29
C ARG A 60 -25.14 19.43 16.31
N THR A 61 -23.87 19.59 16.69
CA THR A 61 -22.84 20.16 15.81
C THR A 61 -22.67 19.37 14.53
N TRP A 62 -22.76 18.03 14.61
CA TRP A 62 -22.74 17.16 13.44
C TRP A 62 -23.94 17.40 12.50
N ILE A 63 -25.16 17.51 13.05
CA ILE A 63 -26.36 17.83 12.27
C ILE A 63 -26.22 19.22 11.64
N GLU A 64 -25.75 20.23 12.38
CA GLU A 64 -25.56 21.59 11.86
C GLU A 64 -24.53 21.64 10.72
N LEU A 65 -23.46 20.83 10.79
CA LEU A 65 -22.49 20.69 9.70
C LEU A 65 -23.05 19.93 8.49
N GLN A 66 -23.85 18.88 8.72
CA GLN A 66 -24.55 18.19 7.65
C GLN A 66 -25.58 19.09 6.95
N ASP A 67 -26.33 19.88 7.72
CA ASP A 67 -27.30 20.84 7.19
C ASP A 67 -26.59 21.94 6.40
N ALA A 68 -25.48 22.49 6.92
CA ALA A 68 -24.68 23.47 6.19
C ALA A 68 -24.15 22.91 4.87
N ALA A 69 -23.62 21.67 4.89
CA ALA A 69 -23.17 20.99 3.67
C ALA A 69 -24.33 20.68 2.70
N GLY A 70 -25.50 20.30 3.22
CA GLY A 70 -26.71 20.05 2.42
C GLY A 70 -27.27 21.32 1.78
N ILE A 71 -27.23 22.44 2.49
CA ILE A 71 -27.58 23.77 1.94
C ILE A 71 -26.61 24.14 0.82
N LEU A 72 -25.30 23.98 1.02
CA LEU A 72 -24.30 24.20 -0.04
C LEU A 72 -24.57 23.29 -1.25
N GLN A 73 -24.92 22.03 -1.02
CA GLN A 73 -25.24 21.08 -2.10
C GLN A 73 -26.50 21.47 -2.87
N GLN A 74 -27.55 21.98 -2.21
CA GLN A 74 -28.78 22.45 -2.85
C GLN A 74 -28.58 23.76 -3.62
N GLN A 75 -27.57 24.55 -3.23
CA GLN A 75 -27.17 25.76 -3.95
C GLN A 75 -26.36 25.47 -5.22
N ILE A 76 -25.94 24.22 -5.46
CA ILE A 76 -25.32 23.80 -6.72
C ILE A 76 -26.40 23.81 -7.82
N PRO A 77 -26.33 24.72 -8.81
CA PRO A 77 -27.31 24.74 -9.89
C PRO A 77 -27.19 23.45 -10.69
N SER A 78 -28.29 22.69 -10.84
CA SER A 78 -28.33 21.47 -11.67
C SER A 78 -28.20 21.76 -13.16
N THR A 79 -28.02 23.02 -13.55
CA THR A 79 -28.00 23.49 -14.93
C THR A 79 -26.57 23.58 -15.45
N THR A 80 -26.34 22.96 -16.61
CA THR A 80 -25.07 22.76 -17.33
C THR A 80 -24.29 24.04 -17.72
N THR A 81 -24.67 25.21 -17.22
CA THR A 81 -24.08 26.52 -17.55
C THR A 81 -23.55 27.27 -16.33
N ALA A 82 -23.26 26.57 -15.23
CA ALA A 82 -22.58 27.17 -14.09
C ALA A 82 -21.21 27.71 -14.54
N THR A 83 -20.94 28.99 -14.30
CA THR A 83 -19.62 29.59 -14.53
C THR A 83 -18.61 28.90 -13.62
N SER A 84 -17.38 28.68 -14.13
CA SER A 84 -16.29 27.99 -13.41
C SER A 84 -16.06 28.54 -12.00
N SER A 85 -16.27 29.85 -11.81
CA SER A 85 -16.15 30.55 -10.53
C SER A 85 -17.08 30.05 -9.42
N SER A 86 -18.33 29.67 -9.73
CA SER A 86 -19.29 29.23 -8.70
C SER A 86 -19.02 27.79 -8.23
N LEU A 87 -18.48 26.97 -9.12
CA LEU A 87 -18.11 25.59 -8.81
C LEU A 87 -16.84 25.56 -7.93
N GLU A 88 -15.92 26.48 -8.19
CA GLU A 88 -14.71 26.75 -7.39
C GLU A 88 -15.04 27.21 -5.96
N SER A 89 -15.90 28.21 -5.79
CA SER A 89 -16.31 28.68 -4.46
C SER A 89 -16.98 27.57 -3.63
N ASN A 90 -17.78 26.70 -4.27
CA ASN A 90 -18.45 25.58 -3.58
C ASN A 90 -17.51 24.43 -3.20
N ALA A 91 -16.58 24.03 -4.07
CA ALA A 91 -15.57 23.02 -3.75
C ALA A 91 -14.63 23.51 -2.64
N LEU A 92 -14.33 24.81 -2.63
CA LEU A 92 -13.58 25.47 -1.59
C LEU A 92 -14.36 25.52 -0.26
N ALA A 93 -15.64 25.85 -0.26
CA ALA A 93 -16.48 25.80 0.95
C ALA A 93 -16.53 24.38 1.55
N VAL A 94 -16.69 23.36 0.70
CA VAL A 94 -16.67 21.95 1.08
C VAL A 94 -15.29 21.55 1.66
N SER A 95 -14.20 22.04 1.09
CA SER A 95 -12.83 21.84 1.60
C SER A 95 -12.59 22.55 2.93
N LEU A 96 -13.14 23.76 3.12
CA LEU A 96 -13.08 24.52 4.36
C LEU A 96 -13.87 23.84 5.49
N VAL A 97 -15.03 23.24 5.19
CA VAL A 97 -15.77 22.40 6.14
C VAL A 97 -14.91 21.22 6.61
N PHE A 98 -14.11 20.64 5.74
CA PHE A 98 -13.19 19.56 6.08
C PHE A 98 -12.02 20.04 6.95
N GLY A 99 -11.46 21.20 6.63
CA GLY A 99 -10.47 21.87 7.47
C GLY A 99 -11.01 22.11 8.88
N ALA A 100 -12.23 22.66 8.98
CA ALA A 100 -12.90 22.91 10.26
C ALA A 100 -13.18 21.60 11.02
N LEU A 101 -13.72 20.56 10.39
CA LEU A 101 -13.99 19.26 11.00
C LEU A 101 -12.72 18.58 11.54
N SER A 102 -11.61 18.72 10.81
CA SER A 102 -10.30 18.17 11.19
C SER A 102 -9.72 18.89 12.41
N ILE A 103 -9.88 20.22 12.47
CA ILE A 103 -9.51 21.05 13.62
C ILE A 103 -10.38 20.71 14.83
N MET A 104 -11.67 20.49 14.63
CA MET A 104 -12.61 20.13 15.70
C MET A 104 -12.34 18.73 16.28
N GLN A 105 -11.79 17.79 15.50
CA GLN A 105 -11.33 16.51 16.02
C GLN A 105 -10.18 16.69 17.02
N ARG A 106 -9.23 17.59 16.74
CA ARG A 106 -8.10 17.87 17.63
C ARG A 106 -8.55 18.37 19.01
N GLN A 107 -9.71 19.02 19.08
CA GLN A 107 -10.32 19.48 20.33
C GLN A 107 -11.18 18.41 21.04
N ASN A 108 -11.47 17.26 20.40
CA ASN A 108 -12.41 16.26 20.90
C ASN A 108 -11.87 14.82 20.85
N GLN A 109 -11.66 14.22 22.02
CA GLN A 109 -11.13 12.86 22.26
C GLN A 109 -11.97 11.67 21.70
N SER A 110 -12.88 11.86 20.75
CA SER A 110 -13.63 10.74 20.15
C SER A 110 -13.30 10.58 18.67
N SER A 111 -12.35 9.70 18.37
CA SER A 111 -11.91 9.34 17.02
C SER A 111 -13.04 8.94 16.06
N GLY A 112 -14.14 8.39 16.59
CA GLY A 112 -15.27 7.93 15.77
C GLY A 112 -16.02 9.01 14.98
N SER A 113 -16.18 10.23 15.53
CA SER A 113 -16.97 11.26 14.85
C SER A 113 -16.26 11.81 13.61
N ALA A 114 -14.94 11.93 13.69
CA ALA A 114 -14.14 12.46 12.60
C ALA A 114 -14.00 11.47 11.44
N LYS A 115 -13.85 10.16 11.73
CA LYS A 115 -13.89 9.11 10.70
C LYS A 115 -15.24 9.07 9.98
N ALA A 116 -16.35 9.15 10.72
CA ALA A 116 -17.68 9.20 10.12
C ALA A 116 -17.84 10.45 9.22
N ALA A 117 -17.31 11.59 9.65
CA ALA A 117 -17.31 12.81 8.87
C ALA A 117 -16.49 12.70 7.59
N ALA A 118 -15.26 12.20 7.71
CA ALA A 118 -14.37 11.96 6.59
C ALA A 118 -14.98 11.00 5.57
N SER A 119 -15.63 9.94 6.04
CA SER A 119 -16.29 8.95 5.19
C SER A 119 -17.53 9.50 4.47
N ALA A 120 -18.42 10.21 5.18
CA ALA A 120 -19.62 10.79 4.58
C ALA A 120 -19.26 11.78 3.48
N PHE A 121 -18.29 12.65 3.75
CA PHE A 121 -17.75 13.60 2.80
C PHE A 121 -17.10 12.93 1.57
N SER A 122 -16.26 11.93 1.82
CA SER A 122 -15.65 11.14 0.75
C SER A 122 -16.71 10.58 -0.18
N SER A 123 -17.81 10.07 0.39
CA SER A 123 -18.95 9.59 -0.40
C SER A 123 -19.62 10.69 -1.21
N THR A 124 -19.80 11.88 -0.65
CA THR A 124 -20.42 13.03 -1.35
C THR A 124 -19.59 13.49 -2.54
N ILE A 125 -18.27 13.66 -2.36
CA ILE A 125 -17.37 14.07 -3.45
C ILE A 125 -17.23 12.99 -4.50
N LEU A 126 -17.11 11.73 -4.09
CA LEU A 126 -17.03 10.61 -5.04
C LEU A 126 -18.28 10.48 -5.92
N ARG A 127 -19.44 10.96 -5.44
CA ARG A 127 -20.70 11.00 -6.20
C ARG A 127 -20.86 12.24 -7.08
N ASN A 128 -20.00 13.24 -6.93
CA ASN A 128 -20.08 14.51 -7.65
C ASN A 128 -18.76 14.78 -8.38
N GLU A 129 -18.65 14.28 -9.61
CA GLU A 129 -17.47 14.41 -10.47
C GLU A 129 -17.00 15.87 -10.66
N PRO A 130 -17.89 16.87 -10.89
CA PRO A 130 -17.49 18.27 -10.93
C PRO A 130 -16.76 18.77 -9.67
N LEU A 131 -17.18 18.31 -8.47
CA LEU A 131 -16.50 18.67 -7.22
C LEU A 131 -15.13 18.00 -7.09
N GLN A 132 -14.90 16.83 -7.70
CA GLN A 132 -13.59 16.17 -7.68
C GLN A 132 -12.55 17.00 -8.41
N ASP A 133 -12.84 17.43 -9.63
CA ASP A 133 -11.86 18.15 -10.46
C ASP A 133 -11.48 19.50 -9.85
N VAL A 134 -12.48 20.25 -9.39
CA VAL A 134 -12.29 21.58 -8.84
C VAL A 134 -11.68 21.53 -7.44
N GLY A 135 -12.16 20.62 -6.59
CA GLY A 135 -11.66 20.50 -5.22
C GLY A 135 -10.29 19.84 -5.12
N ARG A 136 -9.78 19.22 -6.21
CA ARG A 136 -8.47 18.55 -6.23
C ARG A 136 -7.33 19.49 -5.86
N SER A 137 -7.26 20.67 -6.49
CA SER A 137 -6.19 21.65 -6.26
C SER A 137 -6.21 22.21 -4.83
N VAL A 138 -7.40 22.58 -4.34
CA VAL A 138 -7.57 23.08 -2.97
C VAL A 138 -7.22 22.00 -1.94
N SER A 139 -7.66 20.76 -2.19
CA SER A 139 -7.38 19.63 -1.30
C SER A 139 -5.91 19.24 -1.30
N ALA A 140 -5.22 19.37 -2.43
CA ALA A 140 -3.77 19.21 -2.51
C ALA A 140 -3.06 20.26 -1.64
N LEU A 141 -3.42 21.54 -1.76
CA LEU A 141 -2.83 22.62 -0.96
C LEU A 141 -3.10 22.45 0.55
N LEU A 142 -4.32 22.05 0.92
CA LEU A 142 -4.66 21.73 2.30
C LEU A 142 -3.82 20.57 2.81
N LEU A 143 -3.76 19.47 2.06
CA LEU A 143 -3.00 18.29 2.43
C LEU A 143 -1.50 18.61 2.58
N GLN A 144 -0.93 19.37 1.65
CA GLN A 144 0.44 19.88 1.74
C GLN A 144 0.64 20.72 3.00
N SER A 145 -0.29 21.64 3.30
CA SER A 145 -0.20 22.49 4.49
C SER A 145 -0.26 21.67 5.78
N TYR A 146 -1.14 20.65 5.85
CA TYR A 146 -1.22 19.74 6.99
C TYR A 146 0.04 18.89 7.15
N ILE A 147 0.55 18.34 6.05
CA ILE A 147 1.76 17.51 6.05
C ILE A 147 2.98 18.35 6.45
N ARG A 148 3.14 19.55 5.89
CA ARG A 148 4.23 20.47 6.24
C ARG A 148 4.13 20.92 7.71
N ASN A 149 2.94 21.23 8.20
CA ASN A 149 2.76 21.56 9.61
C ASN A 149 3.05 20.36 10.55
N ALA A 150 2.76 19.14 10.12
CA ALA A 150 3.16 17.93 10.85
C ALA A 150 4.69 17.68 10.77
N PHE A 151 5.32 18.12 9.69
CA PHE A 151 6.76 18.07 9.50
C PHE A 151 7.50 19.07 10.41
N ASP A 152 7.09 20.34 10.42
CA ASP A 152 7.76 21.45 11.13
C ASP A 152 7.67 21.34 12.66
N ASN A 153 6.70 20.59 13.17
CA ASN A 153 6.56 20.44 14.61
C ASN A 153 7.69 19.55 15.18
N VAL A 154 8.61 20.20 15.91
CA VAL A 154 9.82 19.61 16.50
C VAL A 154 9.51 18.60 17.59
N ASP A 155 8.34 18.70 18.21
CA ASP A 155 7.96 17.89 19.37
C ASP A 155 7.69 16.41 19.04
N ASN A 156 7.98 15.93 17.82
CA ASN A 156 7.85 14.55 17.34
C ASN A 156 6.44 13.92 17.41
N TYR A 157 5.46 14.60 18.01
CA TYR A 157 4.10 14.10 18.13
C TYR A 157 3.24 14.56 16.95
N ILE A 158 2.73 13.59 16.19
CA ILE A 158 1.69 13.85 15.21
C ILE A 158 0.38 14.02 15.97
N ASN A 159 -0.02 15.27 16.16
CA ASN A 159 -1.27 15.61 16.84
C ASN A 159 -2.46 15.63 15.86
N PHE A 160 -2.42 14.76 14.84
CA PHE A 160 -3.40 14.73 13.78
C PHE A 160 -3.74 13.29 13.38
N ASP A 161 -5.02 13.03 13.11
CA ASP A 161 -5.49 11.73 12.67
C ASP A 161 -5.17 11.52 11.20
N LEU A 162 -4.15 10.70 10.90
CA LEU A 162 -3.75 10.38 9.53
C LEU A 162 -4.86 9.74 8.70
N ASN A 163 -5.89 9.15 9.33
CA ASN A 163 -7.05 8.64 8.60
C ASN A 163 -7.82 9.75 7.90
N ILE A 164 -7.90 10.95 8.49
CA ILE A 164 -8.51 12.11 7.82
C ILE A 164 -7.72 12.45 6.56
N LEU A 165 -6.39 12.55 6.65
CA LEU A 165 -5.54 12.88 5.50
C LEU A 165 -5.67 11.83 4.40
N SER A 166 -5.70 10.55 4.78
CA SER A 166 -5.90 9.45 3.84
C SER A 166 -7.27 9.53 3.16
N HIS A 167 -8.34 9.83 3.90
CA HIS A 167 -9.68 10.04 3.33
C HIS A 167 -9.73 11.25 2.40
N LEU A 168 -9.11 12.37 2.77
CA LEU A 168 -9.02 13.56 1.90
C LEU A 168 -8.31 13.21 0.60
N ALA A 169 -7.12 12.60 0.70
CA ALA A 169 -6.34 12.17 -0.45
C ALA A 169 -7.11 11.21 -1.36
N LYS A 170 -7.81 10.23 -0.78
CA LYS A 170 -8.63 9.28 -1.53
C LYS A 170 -9.82 9.93 -2.22
N SER A 171 -10.51 10.86 -1.56
CA SER A 171 -11.73 11.51 -2.08
C SER A 171 -11.44 12.35 -3.32
N PHE A 172 -10.29 13.02 -3.34
CA PHE A 172 -9.87 13.89 -4.43
C PHE A 172 -8.85 13.23 -5.37
N ARG A 173 -8.65 11.92 -5.23
CA ARG A 173 -7.68 11.14 -6.04
C ARG A 173 -6.29 11.80 -6.08
N LEU A 174 -5.85 12.30 -4.93
CA LEU A 174 -4.53 12.87 -4.78
C LEU A 174 -3.48 11.76 -4.88
N THR A 175 -2.40 12.09 -5.58
CA THR A 175 -1.27 11.21 -5.90
C THR A 175 0.04 11.87 -5.44
N GLU A 176 1.17 11.21 -5.69
CA GLU A 176 2.52 11.75 -5.43
C GLU A 176 2.79 13.11 -6.12
N GLU A 177 2.09 13.43 -7.21
CA GLU A 177 2.21 14.73 -7.87
C GLU A 177 1.55 15.87 -7.07
N SER A 178 0.64 15.52 -6.17
CA SER A 178 -0.14 16.48 -5.39
C SER A 178 0.56 16.91 -4.11
N VAL A 179 1.53 16.13 -3.61
CA VAL A 179 2.24 16.39 -2.35
C VAL A 179 3.66 15.88 -2.48
N GLU A 180 4.64 16.65 -2.01
CA GLU A 180 6.03 16.23 -2.01
C GLU A 180 6.20 14.84 -1.34
N PRO A 181 6.75 13.84 -2.05
CA PRO A 181 6.93 12.49 -1.52
C PRO A 181 7.78 12.44 -0.23
N SER A 182 8.80 13.29 -0.15
CA SER A 182 9.71 13.36 1.01
C SER A 182 9.01 13.82 2.30
N ASP A 183 8.14 14.83 2.20
CA ASP A 183 7.33 15.31 3.33
C ASP A 183 6.36 14.21 3.80
N THR A 184 5.70 13.54 2.85
CA THR A 184 4.78 12.44 3.12
C THR A 184 5.50 11.27 3.80
N ALA A 185 6.64 10.84 3.27
CA ALA A 185 7.46 9.78 3.84
C ALA A 185 7.89 10.10 5.27
N THR A 186 8.25 11.35 5.53
CA THR A 186 8.64 11.80 6.88
C THR A 186 7.47 11.74 7.86
N VAL A 187 6.30 12.21 7.48
CA VAL A 187 5.09 12.13 8.33
C VAL A 187 4.73 10.68 8.62
N VAL A 188 4.80 9.80 7.63
CA VAL A 188 4.54 8.36 7.81
C VAL A 188 5.56 7.74 8.78
N ARG A 189 6.85 8.02 8.63
CA ARG A 189 7.89 7.54 9.56
C ARG A 189 7.71 8.03 10.98
N LYS A 190 7.44 9.33 11.16
CA LYS A 190 7.15 9.89 12.50
C LYS A 190 5.97 9.17 13.15
N ALA A 191 4.93 8.83 12.38
CA ALA A 191 3.77 8.09 12.87
C ALA A 191 4.14 6.68 13.35
N LEU A 192 4.96 5.96 12.58
CA LEU A 192 5.45 4.64 12.94
C LEU A 192 6.33 4.70 14.19
N ILE A 193 7.27 5.64 14.27
CA ILE A 193 8.13 5.83 15.45
C ILE A 193 7.30 6.15 16.69
N GLN A 194 6.34 7.07 16.57
CA GLN A 194 5.43 7.41 17.67
C GLN A 194 4.65 6.17 18.14
N SER A 195 4.16 5.36 17.21
CA SER A 195 3.43 4.12 17.53
C SER A 195 4.30 3.10 18.28
N GLN A 196 5.57 2.97 17.91
CA GLN A 196 6.55 2.11 18.58
C GLN A 196 6.88 2.61 20.00
N GLN A 197 7.02 3.93 20.17
CA GLN A 197 7.27 4.54 21.47
C GLN A 197 6.08 4.35 22.43
N HIS A 198 4.85 4.40 21.93
CA HIS A 198 3.66 4.14 22.74
C HIS A 198 3.60 2.71 23.29
N LEU A 199 3.99 1.72 22.48
CA LEU A 199 4.10 0.32 22.94
C LEU A 199 5.10 0.21 24.09
N THR A 200 6.31 0.73 23.94
CA THR A 200 7.39 0.55 24.94
C THR A 200 7.10 1.15 26.31
N ASN A 201 6.14 2.08 26.42
CA ASN A 201 5.88 2.82 27.65
C ASN A 201 4.64 2.34 28.42
N ASN A 202 3.72 1.59 27.81
CA ASN A 202 2.39 1.31 28.38
C ASN A 202 1.86 -0.08 28.03
N ASP A 203 2.57 -1.14 28.43
CA ASP A 203 2.25 -2.53 28.04
C ASP A 203 0.85 -3.02 28.49
N ASP A 204 0.20 -2.37 29.46
CA ASP A 204 -1.07 -2.85 30.06
C ASP A 204 -2.32 -2.02 29.73
N ASP A 205 -2.23 -0.92 28.95
CA ASP A 205 -3.40 -0.07 28.67
C ASP A 205 -4.03 -0.38 27.30
N GLU A 206 -5.17 -1.08 27.30
CA GLU A 206 -5.99 -1.39 26.11
C GLU A 206 -6.30 -0.13 25.27
N LYS A 207 -6.46 1.03 25.92
CA LYS A 207 -6.72 2.29 25.22
C LYS A 207 -5.52 2.75 24.39
N VAL A 208 -4.31 2.52 24.89
CA VAL A 208 -3.08 2.86 24.16
C VAL A 208 -2.93 1.94 22.95
N ALA A 209 -3.28 0.67 23.06
CA ALA A 209 -3.24 -0.27 21.94
C ALA A 209 -4.18 0.15 20.79
N ASP A 210 -5.39 0.62 21.10
CA ASP A 210 -6.37 1.10 20.11
C ASP A 210 -5.91 2.39 19.41
N GLU A 211 -5.35 3.35 20.18
CA GLU A 211 -4.78 4.58 19.63
C GLU A 211 -3.60 4.26 18.70
N THR A 212 -2.76 3.31 19.09
CA THR A 212 -1.59 2.88 18.32
C THR A 212 -2.00 2.20 17.01
N LYS A 213 -2.98 1.29 17.06
CA LYS A 213 -3.60 0.68 15.87
C LYS A 213 -4.16 1.74 14.92
N GLN A 214 -4.82 2.76 15.45
CA GLN A 214 -5.37 3.84 14.65
C GLN A 214 -4.30 4.67 13.94
N ILE A 215 -3.18 4.97 14.61
CA ILE A 215 -2.05 5.70 14.03
C ILE A 215 -1.43 4.89 12.88
N ILE A 216 -1.15 3.60 13.12
CA ILE A 216 -0.54 2.71 12.12
C ILE A 216 -1.47 2.52 10.92
N SER A 217 -2.74 2.22 11.15
CA SER A 217 -3.72 2.09 10.07
C SER A 217 -3.80 3.37 9.23
N GLY A 218 -3.76 4.55 9.85
CA GLY A 218 -3.76 5.82 9.15
C GLY A 218 -2.48 6.05 8.34
N ALA A 219 -1.32 5.70 8.89
CA ALA A 219 -0.03 5.81 8.22
C ALA A 219 0.06 4.89 7.00
N LEU A 220 -0.34 3.62 7.13
CA LEU A 220 -0.39 2.65 6.03
C LEU A 220 -1.33 3.12 4.91
N ALA A 221 -2.52 3.60 5.28
CA ALA A 221 -3.50 4.08 4.31
C ALA A 221 -3.05 5.37 3.60
N LEU A 222 -2.38 6.28 4.31
CA LEU A 222 -1.82 7.49 3.72
C LEU A 222 -0.68 7.17 2.75
N ALA A 223 0.25 6.31 3.15
CA ALA A 223 1.36 5.87 2.29
C ALA A 223 0.86 5.17 1.03
N ASN A 224 -0.12 4.27 1.14
CA ASN A 224 -0.70 3.59 -0.02
C ASN A 224 -1.40 4.55 -1.00
N GLN A 225 -2.04 5.61 -0.47
CA GLN A 225 -2.77 6.60 -1.28
C GLN A 225 -1.83 7.59 -1.98
N LEU A 226 -0.87 8.15 -1.25
CA LEU A 226 0.05 9.18 -1.77
C LEU A 226 1.31 8.60 -2.43
N ARG A 227 1.60 7.32 -2.20
CA ARG A 227 2.66 6.56 -2.86
C ARG A 227 4.05 7.21 -2.79
N PRO A 228 4.57 7.57 -1.60
CA PRO A 228 5.84 8.29 -1.48
C PRO A 228 7.07 7.37 -1.67
N TRP A 229 7.03 6.49 -2.67
CA TRP A 229 7.95 5.37 -2.82
C TRP A 229 9.36 5.76 -3.24
N SER A 230 9.55 6.98 -3.74
CA SER A 230 10.89 7.57 -3.96
C SER A 230 11.65 7.79 -2.65
N ASP A 231 10.93 8.05 -1.55
CA ASP A 231 11.51 8.48 -0.28
C ASP A 231 11.14 7.53 0.88
N LEU A 232 10.30 6.53 0.64
CA LEU A 232 9.81 5.56 1.63
C LEU A 232 9.99 4.11 1.14
N SER A 233 10.70 3.31 1.93
CA SER A 233 10.82 1.88 1.67
C SER A 233 9.56 1.13 2.12
N PRO A 234 8.95 0.26 1.31
CA PRO A 234 7.81 -0.54 1.73
C PRO A 234 8.15 -1.47 2.89
N MET A 235 9.41 -1.88 3.04
CA MET A 235 9.87 -2.70 4.18
C MET A 235 9.54 -2.05 5.52
N GLU A 236 9.74 -0.74 5.65
CA GLU A 236 9.45 0.00 6.88
C GLU A 236 7.97 -0.09 7.29
N LEU A 237 7.07 -0.22 6.30
CA LEU A 237 5.64 -0.34 6.52
C LEU A 237 5.19 -1.79 6.76
N ILE A 238 5.86 -2.76 6.14
CA ILE A 238 5.49 -4.18 6.28
C ILE A 238 5.66 -4.65 7.71
N ASP A 239 6.78 -4.31 8.37
CA ASP A 239 7.01 -4.74 9.75
C ASP A 239 5.92 -4.18 10.69
N ALA A 240 5.52 -2.92 10.49
CA ALA A 240 4.44 -2.30 11.25
C ALA A 240 3.06 -2.89 10.90
N ALA A 241 2.81 -3.24 9.65
CA ALA A 241 1.55 -3.84 9.24
C ALA A 241 1.39 -5.26 9.82
N VAL A 242 2.45 -6.07 9.77
CA VAL A 242 2.50 -7.43 10.31
C VAL A 242 2.28 -7.41 11.82
N ALA A 243 2.97 -6.53 12.55
CA ALA A 243 2.86 -6.45 14.02
C ALA A 243 1.43 -6.16 14.52
N TYR A 244 0.53 -5.69 13.64
CA TYR A 244 -0.85 -5.32 13.97
C TYR A 244 -1.88 -6.01 13.07
N ASP A 245 -1.53 -7.15 12.45
CA ASP A 245 -2.42 -7.97 11.62
C ASP A 245 -3.02 -7.27 10.39
N TYR A 246 -2.36 -6.23 9.86
CA TYR A 246 -2.79 -5.48 8.68
C TYR A 246 -2.31 -6.09 7.35
N TYR A 247 -2.41 -7.41 7.17
CA TYR A 247 -1.90 -8.12 5.98
C TYR A 247 -2.45 -7.59 4.65
N HIS A 248 -3.74 -7.21 4.60
CA HIS A 248 -4.32 -6.63 3.38
C HIS A 248 -3.69 -5.27 3.05
N ALA A 249 -3.42 -4.43 4.05
CA ALA A 249 -2.79 -3.12 3.80
C ALA A 249 -1.34 -3.32 3.32
N ALA A 250 -0.62 -4.26 3.93
CA ALA A 250 0.71 -4.67 3.52
C ALA A 250 0.76 -5.16 2.06
N GLU A 251 -0.17 -6.03 1.66
CA GLU A 251 -0.27 -6.52 0.27
C GLU A 251 -0.50 -5.36 -0.72
N GLU A 252 -1.42 -4.44 -0.40
CA GLU A 252 -1.70 -3.27 -1.26
C GLU A 252 -0.50 -2.31 -1.35
N ILE A 253 0.26 -2.13 -0.26
CA ILE A 253 1.52 -1.36 -0.26
C ILE A 253 2.54 -2.00 -1.21
N CYS A 254 2.74 -3.32 -1.14
CA CYS A 254 3.65 -4.01 -2.06
C CYS A 254 3.23 -3.83 -3.52
N LYS A 255 1.94 -3.97 -3.83
CA LYS A 255 1.40 -3.78 -5.19
C LYS A 255 1.59 -2.35 -5.70
N THR A 256 1.24 -1.35 -4.88
CA THR A 256 1.35 0.06 -5.31
C THR A 256 2.80 0.51 -5.44
N ALA A 257 3.68 0.07 -4.54
CA ALA A 257 5.12 0.31 -4.65
C ALA A 257 5.69 -0.35 -5.90
N TYR A 258 5.33 -1.60 -6.17
CA TYR A 258 5.75 -2.31 -7.38
C TYR A 258 5.37 -1.55 -8.66
N ASN A 259 4.09 -1.18 -8.77
CA ASN A 259 3.56 -0.46 -9.94
C ASN A 259 4.25 0.89 -10.16
N CYS A 260 4.58 1.60 -9.09
CA CYS A 260 5.35 2.85 -9.16
C CYS A 260 6.77 2.60 -9.72
N THR A 261 7.49 1.56 -9.25
CA THR A 261 8.82 1.24 -9.79
C THR A 261 8.79 0.83 -11.27
N ALA A 262 7.70 0.23 -11.73
CA ALA A 262 7.51 -0.09 -13.14
C ALA A 262 7.38 1.19 -13.98
N ALA A 263 6.62 2.16 -13.50
CA ALA A 263 6.45 3.46 -14.17
C ALA A 263 7.75 4.27 -14.26
N ILE A 264 8.54 4.32 -13.18
CA ILE A 264 9.80 5.09 -13.15
C ILE A 264 10.81 4.60 -14.20
N THR A 265 10.98 3.29 -14.36
CA THR A 265 11.93 2.73 -15.34
C THR A 265 11.57 3.06 -16.78
N VAL A 266 10.28 3.23 -17.09
CA VAL A 266 9.86 3.68 -18.42
C VAL A 266 10.26 5.14 -18.66
N SER A 267 10.19 5.98 -17.63
CA SER A 267 10.57 7.40 -17.69
C SER A 267 12.09 7.62 -17.75
N GLU A 268 12.87 6.89 -16.94
CA GLU A 268 14.34 7.00 -16.90
C GLU A 268 14.99 6.63 -18.26
N ALA A 269 14.44 5.64 -18.96
CA ALA A 269 14.92 5.27 -20.30
C ALA A 269 14.86 6.42 -21.32
N SER A 270 14.02 7.43 -21.07
CA SER A 270 13.86 8.60 -21.92
C SER A 270 14.78 9.77 -21.56
N LYS A 271 15.44 9.78 -20.39
CA LYS A 271 16.16 10.95 -19.85
C LYS A 271 17.69 10.76 -19.78
N ASN A 272 18.28 10.04 -20.73
CA ASN A 272 19.74 9.94 -20.85
C ASN A 272 20.37 11.28 -21.26
N GLY A 273 20.60 12.19 -20.31
CA GLY A 273 21.47 13.36 -20.51
C GLY A 273 21.09 14.59 -19.70
N CYS A 274 21.31 14.60 -18.38
CA CYS A 274 21.46 15.85 -17.62
C CYS A 274 22.27 15.61 -16.32
N ASP A 275 23.02 16.64 -15.93
CA ASP A 275 24.04 16.70 -14.88
C ASP A 275 23.62 16.17 -13.49
N MET A 276 24.50 15.38 -12.88
CA MET A 276 24.40 14.87 -11.51
C MET A 276 25.16 15.79 -10.55
N ASN A 277 24.51 16.84 -10.08
CA ASN A 277 24.97 17.64 -8.94
C ASN A 277 23.76 18.15 -8.17
N ASP A 278 23.10 17.28 -7.42
CA ASP A 278 22.13 17.74 -6.42
C ASP A 278 21.99 16.77 -5.25
N ASP A 279 21.52 17.34 -4.15
CA ASP A 279 21.79 17.07 -2.75
C ASP A 279 21.63 15.64 -2.20
N ASN A 280 22.22 15.45 -1.01
CA ASN A 280 22.25 14.29 -0.10
C ASN A 280 20.86 13.79 0.39
N ARG A 281 19.81 13.85 -0.43
CA ARG A 281 18.50 13.27 -0.12
C ARG A 281 18.58 11.74 -0.27
N ASN A 282 18.06 11.02 0.72
CA ASN A 282 17.92 9.56 0.72
C ASN A 282 16.81 9.12 -0.27
N VAL A 283 16.99 9.41 -1.56
CA VAL A 283 16.06 8.98 -2.61
C VAL A 283 16.41 7.55 -3.01
N TYR A 284 15.43 6.66 -2.95
CA TYR A 284 15.56 5.31 -3.46
C TYR A 284 15.56 5.32 -4.99
N SER A 285 16.62 4.78 -5.59
CA SER A 285 16.63 4.53 -7.02
C SER A 285 15.56 3.50 -7.41
N ALA A 286 15.08 3.52 -8.65
CA ALA A 286 14.08 2.56 -9.12
C ALA A 286 14.52 1.10 -8.96
N SER A 287 15.83 0.82 -9.08
CA SER A 287 16.40 -0.51 -8.83
C SER A 287 16.39 -0.87 -7.35
N GLN A 288 16.76 0.06 -6.47
CA GLN A 288 16.72 -0.16 -5.02
C GLN A 288 15.28 -0.39 -4.54
N GLN A 289 14.34 0.41 -5.03
CA GLN A 289 12.94 0.29 -4.63
C GLN A 289 12.33 -1.05 -5.07
N ARG A 290 12.74 -1.60 -6.22
CA ARG A 290 12.35 -2.97 -6.61
C ARG A 290 12.87 -4.03 -5.66
N ILE A 291 14.12 -3.92 -5.25
CA ILE A 291 14.73 -4.83 -4.28
C ILE A 291 13.95 -4.74 -2.95
N ASN A 292 13.64 -3.52 -2.50
CA ASN A 292 12.84 -3.29 -1.29
C ASN A 292 11.44 -3.92 -1.39
N VAL A 293 10.75 -3.75 -2.52
CA VAL A 293 9.43 -4.37 -2.77
C VAL A 293 9.52 -5.89 -2.73
N ARG A 294 10.54 -6.47 -3.36
CA ARG A 294 10.74 -7.93 -3.35
C ARG A 294 10.95 -8.44 -1.93
N TYR A 295 11.86 -7.82 -1.16
CA TYR A 295 12.08 -8.20 0.24
C TYR A 295 10.82 -8.02 1.09
N ALA A 296 10.02 -6.98 0.82
CA ALA A 296 8.77 -6.74 1.52
C ALA A 296 7.76 -7.88 1.30
N VAL A 297 7.66 -8.39 0.07
CA VAL A 297 6.78 -9.52 -0.24
C VAL A 297 7.33 -10.83 0.33
N GLU A 298 8.64 -11.08 0.20
CA GLU A 298 9.28 -12.26 0.82
C GLU A 298 9.05 -12.27 2.34
N ARG A 299 9.21 -11.12 3.01
CA ARG A 299 8.94 -10.98 4.45
C ARG A 299 7.48 -11.25 4.81
N LEU A 300 6.52 -10.81 3.99
CA LEU A 300 5.10 -11.10 4.20
C LEU A 300 4.79 -12.59 4.03
N ILE A 301 5.39 -13.25 3.04
CA ILE A 301 5.24 -14.70 2.83
C ILE A 301 5.80 -15.45 4.03
N ASP A 302 7.02 -15.13 4.46
CA ASP A 302 7.67 -15.77 5.60
C ASP A 302 6.84 -15.62 6.88
N THR A 303 6.36 -14.41 7.14
CA THR A 303 5.48 -14.13 8.29
C THR A 303 4.18 -14.94 8.19
N ALA A 304 3.51 -14.92 7.03
CA ALA A 304 2.28 -15.69 6.82
C ALA A 304 2.52 -17.21 6.98
N MET A 305 3.71 -17.70 6.64
CA MET A 305 4.11 -19.10 6.85
C MET A 305 4.35 -19.39 8.34
N GLU A 306 5.01 -18.49 9.08
CA GLU A 306 5.21 -18.57 10.53
C GLU A 306 3.88 -18.62 11.29
N ASP A 307 2.91 -17.78 10.89
CA ASP A 307 1.55 -17.72 11.44
C ASP A 307 0.65 -18.87 10.96
N ARG A 308 1.18 -19.81 10.17
CA ARG A 308 0.45 -20.94 9.57
C ARG A 308 -0.72 -20.52 8.68
N SER A 309 -0.68 -19.30 8.17
CA SER A 309 -1.63 -18.73 7.21
C SER A 309 -1.26 -19.12 5.77
N TYR A 310 -1.16 -20.42 5.49
CA TYR A 310 -0.64 -20.96 4.22
C TYR A 310 -1.38 -20.46 2.97
N ARG A 311 -2.70 -20.21 3.07
CA ARG A 311 -3.49 -19.65 1.94
C ARG A 311 -3.08 -18.22 1.62
N LEU A 312 -2.77 -17.43 2.65
CA LEU A 312 -2.30 -16.06 2.47
C LEU A 312 -0.89 -16.08 1.86
N ALA A 313 0.00 -16.92 2.38
CA ALA A 313 1.35 -17.10 1.84
C ALA A 313 1.32 -17.49 0.34
N ASP A 314 0.44 -18.44 -0.04
CA ASP A 314 0.25 -18.87 -1.43
C ASP A 314 -0.30 -17.73 -2.33
N SER A 315 -1.28 -16.97 -1.83
CA SER A 315 -1.82 -15.80 -2.53
C SER A 315 -0.76 -14.72 -2.75
N LEU A 316 0.03 -14.41 -1.72
CA LEU A 316 1.13 -13.44 -1.79
C LEU A 316 2.24 -13.90 -2.75
N ALA A 317 2.62 -15.17 -2.69
CA ALA A 317 3.59 -15.76 -3.60
C ALA A 317 3.11 -15.67 -5.06
N THR A 318 1.83 -15.99 -5.31
CA THR A 318 1.23 -15.86 -6.64
C THR A 318 1.28 -14.42 -7.15
N SER A 319 0.92 -13.45 -6.31
CA SER A 319 1.02 -12.02 -6.66
C SER A 319 2.47 -11.61 -6.97
N LEU A 320 3.47 -12.14 -6.26
CA LEU A 320 4.89 -11.87 -6.53
C LEU A 320 5.31 -12.39 -7.90
N TYR A 321 4.93 -13.63 -8.24
CA TYR A 321 5.22 -14.22 -9.53
C TYR A 321 4.60 -13.41 -10.67
N ASP A 322 3.35 -12.98 -10.52
CA ASP A 322 2.69 -12.14 -11.53
C ASP A 322 3.40 -10.79 -11.69
N MET A 323 3.89 -10.19 -10.60
CA MET A 323 4.68 -8.97 -10.67
C MET A 323 5.96 -9.20 -11.50
N GLU A 324 6.79 -10.19 -11.18
CA GLU A 324 8.04 -10.45 -11.90
C GLU A 324 7.83 -10.80 -13.39
N VAL A 325 6.78 -11.57 -13.70
CA VAL A 325 6.44 -11.92 -15.08
C VAL A 325 6.10 -10.66 -15.89
N ASN A 326 5.21 -9.80 -15.38
CA ASN A 326 4.80 -8.56 -16.04
C ASN A 326 5.99 -7.63 -16.34
N HIS A 327 6.99 -7.61 -15.45
CA HIS A 327 8.24 -6.86 -15.68
C HIS A 327 9.02 -7.36 -16.89
N ALA A 328 9.19 -8.68 -16.97
CA ALA A 328 9.92 -9.32 -18.04
C ALA A 328 9.27 -9.06 -19.40
N ILE A 329 7.93 -8.98 -19.45
CA ILE A 329 7.17 -8.60 -20.64
C ILE A 329 7.45 -7.14 -21.03
N SER A 330 7.32 -6.21 -20.08
CA SER A 330 7.47 -4.77 -20.34
C SER A 330 8.88 -4.43 -20.87
N ARG A 331 9.93 -5.11 -20.38
CA ARG A 331 11.30 -4.96 -20.91
C ARG A 331 11.45 -5.46 -22.35
N ARG A 332 10.81 -6.57 -22.72
CA ARG A 332 10.89 -7.09 -24.10
C ARG A 332 10.17 -6.20 -25.10
N ASN A 333 9.01 -5.66 -24.74
CA ASN A 333 8.22 -4.82 -25.63
C ASN A 333 8.81 -3.42 -25.82
N GLY A 334 9.52 -2.88 -24.82
CA GLY A 334 10.24 -1.60 -24.92
C GLY A 334 11.54 -1.63 -25.73
N SER A 335 12.01 -2.81 -26.16
CA SER A 335 13.33 -3.02 -26.74
C SER A 335 13.29 -3.49 -28.21
N GLN A 336 12.68 -2.72 -29.12
CA GLN A 336 12.84 -2.95 -30.58
C GLN A 336 14.13 -2.34 -31.16
N SER A 337 15.02 -1.77 -30.33
CA SER A 337 16.23 -1.07 -30.81
C SER A 337 17.53 -1.44 -30.10
N PHE A 338 17.65 -2.64 -29.50
CA PHE A 338 18.90 -3.06 -28.87
C PHE A 338 19.23 -4.54 -29.10
N GLU A 339 19.40 -4.91 -30.37
CA GLU A 339 19.72 -6.29 -30.77
C GLU A 339 21.23 -6.59 -30.90
N ARG A 340 22.11 -5.77 -30.30
CA ARG A 340 23.58 -5.97 -30.38
C ARG A 340 24.29 -6.42 -29.12
N ASP A 341 23.63 -6.47 -27.96
CA ASP A 341 24.33 -6.81 -26.71
C ASP A 341 23.92 -8.18 -26.16
N ARG A 342 24.17 -9.23 -26.95
CA ARG A 342 24.00 -10.64 -26.57
C ARG A 342 25.11 -11.17 -25.62
N GLY A 343 25.83 -10.28 -24.93
CA GLY A 343 27.05 -10.64 -24.18
C GLY A 343 27.00 -10.53 -22.66
N ARG A 344 26.00 -9.88 -22.05
CA ARG A 344 25.94 -9.74 -20.58
C ARG A 344 24.68 -10.35 -19.99
N SER A 345 24.88 -11.61 -19.60
CA SER A 345 24.08 -12.36 -18.63
C SER A 345 23.77 -11.50 -17.40
N THR A 346 22.59 -10.90 -17.38
CA THR A 346 21.94 -10.51 -16.14
C THR A 346 21.39 -11.81 -15.55
N ARG A 347 22.08 -12.31 -14.53
CA ARG A 347 21.69 -13.50 -13.76
C ARG A 347 20.39 -13.19 -13.03
N PHE A 348 19.26 -13.45 -13.67
CA PHE A 348 17.98 -13.57 -12.99
C PHE A 348 17.98 -14.89 -12.21
N SER A 349 17.54 -14.83 -10.96
CA SER A 349 17.28 -15.94 -10.02
C SER A 349 17.18 -17.31 -10.69
N THR A 350 18.24 -18.10 -10.62
CA THR A 350 18.27 -19.49 -11.10
C THR A 350 17.68 -20.40 -10.05
N PHE A 351 16.37 -20.28 -9.76
CA PHE A 351 15.72 -21.32 -9.00
C PHE A 351 15.74 -22.60 -9.83
N THR A 352 16.20 -23.69 -9.21
CA THR A 352 16.23 -25.00 -9.84
C THR A 352 15.08 -25.81 -9.26
N ALA A 353 14.08 -26.09 -10.08
CA ALA A 353 13.00 -26.98 -9.72
C ALA A 353 13.51 -28.42 -9.77
N ILE A 354 13.36 -29.15 -8.67
CA ILE A 354 13.76 -30.56 -8.58
C ILE A 354 12.49 -31.40 -8.58
N GLY A 355 12.46 -32.44 -9.39
CA GLY A 355 11.42 -33.47 -9.28
C GLY A 355 11.93 -34.83 -9.75
N PHE A 356 11.08 -35.85 -9.66
CA PHE A 356 11.45 -37.22 -9.99
C PHE A 356 10.60 -37.77 -11.14
N SER A 357 11.22 -38.10 -12.28
CA SER A 357 10.53 -38.55 -13.49
C SER A 357 9.58 -37.49 -14.08
N CYS A 358 9.99 -36.22 -14.04
CA CYS A 358 9.15 -35.05 -14.35
C CYS A 358 8.63 -34.99 -15.80
N LYS A 359 9.07 -35.86 -16.70
CA LYS A 359 8.73 -35.79 -18.13
C LYS A 359 7.21 -35.74 -18.36
N GLN A 360 6.46 -36.58 -17.66
CA GLN A 360 5.01 -36.65 -17.84
C GLN A 360 4.30 -35.48 -17.15
N ASP A 361 4.77 -35.06 -15.98
CA ASP A 361 4.23 -33.91 -15.26
C ASP A 361 4.43 -32.63 -16.05
N LEU A 362 5.62 -32.39 -16.58
CA LEU A 362 5.91 -31.26 -17.47
C LEU A 362 5.06 -31.31 -18.75
N SER A 363 4.83 -32.50 -19.32
CA SER A 363 3.95 -32.63 -20.48
C SER A 363 2.50 -32.26 -20.14
N ARG A 364 2.00 -32.67 -18.98
CA ARG A 364 0.63 -32.35 -18.51
C ARG A 364 0.50 -30.88 -18.13
N LEU A 365 1.49 -30.32 -17.45
CA LEU A 365 1.54 -28.91 -17.10
C LEU A 365 1.52 -28.06 -18.37
N ARG A 366 2.36 -28.39 -19.37
CA ARG A 366 2.35 -27.71 -20.68
C ARG A 366 1.03 -27.84 -21.42
N ALA A 367 0.35 -28.98 -21.30
CA ALA A 367 -0.96 -29.19 -21.90
C ALA A 367 -2.10 -28.50 -21.11
N SER A 368 -1.83 -27.94 -19.93
CA SER A 368 -2.84 -27.30 -19.10
C SER A 368 -3.35 -26.01 -19.76
N PRO A 369 -4.66 -25.70 -19.64
CA PRO A 369 -5.23 -24.45 -20.19
C PRO A 369 -4.56 -23.18 -19.67
N CYS A 370 -4.07 -23.20 -18.42
CA CYS A 370 -3.37 -22.05 -17.82
C CYS A 370 -2.04 -21.71 -18.52
N VAL A 371 -1.40 -22.68 -19.18
CA VAL A 371 -0.15 -22.44 -19.93
C VAL A 371 -0.45 -21.83 -21.30
N HIS A 372 -1.54 -22.24 -21.95
CA HIS A 372 -1.90 -21.76 -23.29
C HIS A 372 -2.41 -20.32 -23.28
N GLN A 373 -3.12 -19.89 -22.24
CA GLN A 373 -3.54 -18.49 -22.07
C GLN A 373 -2.35 -17.54 -21.83
N GLN A 374 -1.24 -18.04 -21.29
CA GLN A 374 -0.04 -17.23 -21.05
C GLN A 374 0.97 -17.26 -22.21
N GLN A 375 0.88 -18.25 -23.10
CA GLN A 375 1.86 -18.49 -24.17
C GLN A 375 1.84 -17.44 -25.29
N GLU A 376 0.72 -16.73 -25.49
CA GLU A 376 0.63 -15.65 -26.48
C GLU A 376 1.29 -14.34 -26.01
N VAL A 377 1.52 -14.15 -24.71
CA VAL A 377 1.94 -12.85 -24.16
C VAL A 377 3.31 -12.92 -23.47
N SER A 378 3.77 -14.10 -23.02
CA SER A 378 5.15 -14.29 -22.58
C SER A 378 5.58 -15.74 -22.53
N GLY A 379 6.81 -16.02 -22.96
CA GLY A 379 7.42 -17.33 -22.81
C GLY A 379 7.30 -17.82 -21.37
N HIS A 380 6.40 -18.77 -21.15
CA HIS A 380 6.09 -19.39 -19.86
C HIS A 380 7.38 -19.86 -19.16
N TRP A 381 7.47 -19.82 -17.83
CA TRP A 381 8.71 -20.22 -17.12
C TRP A 381 9.11 -21.68 -17.42
N MET A 382 8.15 -22.56 -17.75
CA MET A 382 8.43 -23.93 -18.24
C MET A 382 8.81 -24.04 -19.73
N ALA A 383 8.79 -22.94 -20.49
CA ALA A 383 9.23 -22.91 -21.88
C ALA A 383 10.75 -23.07 -21.98
N GLY A 384 11.49 -22.67 -20.95
CA GLY A 384 12.92 -22.98 -20.79
C GLY A 384 13.13 -24.16 -19.86
N THR A 385 13.18 -25.39 -20.39
CA THR A 385 13.41 -26.65 -19.65
C THR A 385 14.74 -26.74 -18.89
N ARG A 386 15.55 -25.67 -18.85
CA ARG A 386 16.88 -25.66 -18.24
C ARG A 386 16.87 -25.49 -16.72
N ALA A 387 15.73 -25.09 -16.15
CA ALA A 387 15.59 -24.87 -14.71
C ALA A 387 14.99 -26.09 -13.96
N VAL A 388 14.72 -27.21 -14.65
CA VAL A 388 14.18 -28.42 -14.01
C VAL A 388 15.23 -29.52 -14.02
N VAL A 389 15.59 -30.00 -12.84
CA VAL A 389 16.42 -31.17 -12.66
C VAL A 389 15.53 -32.39 -12.44
N ASP A 390 15.67 -33.37 -13.33
CA ASP A 390 15.05 -34.69 -13.17
C ASP A 390 15.97 -35.59 -12.34
N LEU A 391 15.62 -35.71 -11.06
CA LEU A 391 16.35 -36.49 -10.07
C LEU A 391 16.47 -37.97 -10.46
N GLN A 392 15.54 -38.52 -11.22
CA GLN A 392 15.62 -39.91 -11.68
C GLN A 392 16.84 -40.14 -12.58
N THR A 393 17.22 -39.13 -13.38
CA THR A 393 18.42 -39.21 -14.22
C THR A 393 19.68 -39.18 -13.36
N LEU A 394 19.74 -38.26 -12.39
CA LEU A 394 20.90 -38.16 -11.48
C LEU A 394 21.09 -39.43 -10.63
N VAL A 395 20.01 -39.97 -10.05
CA VAL A 395 20.05 -41.21 -9.27
C VAL A 395 20.54 -42.38 -10.11
N ARG A 396 20.08 -42.48 -11.38
CA ARG A 396 20.49 -43.56 -12.28
C ARG A 396 21.98 -43.48 -12.64
N ASP A 397 22.48 -42.26 -12.82
CA ASP A 397 23.85 -42.04 -13.24
C ASP A 397 24.82 -42.24 -12.06
N ALA A 398 24.41 -41.86 -10.84
CA ALA A 398 25.17 -42.11 -9.61
C ALA A 398 25.14 -43.58 -9.17
N GLU A 399 23.98 -44.24 -9.24
CA GLU A 399 23.79 -45.61 -8.74
C GLU A 399 23.04 -46.47 -9.78
N PRO A 400 23.76 -47.19 -10.66
CA PRO A 400 23.17 -47.96 -11.75
C PRO A 400 22.21 -49.07 -11.28
N SER A 401 22.37 -49.58 -10.05
CA SER A 401 21.48 -50.59 -9.48
C SER A 401 20.04 -50.05 -9.27
N LEU A 402 19.89 -48.74 -9.13
CA LEU A 402 18.60 -48.06 -8.95
C LEU A 402 17.94 -47.64 -10.27
N ARG A 403 18.53 -47.96 -11.43
CA ARG A 403 18.09 -47.51 -12.77
C ARG A 403 16.62 -47.80 -13.11
N LYS A 404 16.03 -48.86 -12.55
CA LYS A 404 14.63 -49.27 -12.79
C LYS A 404 13.72 -48.97 -11.59
N THR A 405 14.19 -48.20 -10.62
CA THR A 405 13.50 -48.04 -9.34
C THR A 405 12.80 -46.68 -9.27
N GLY A 406 11.69 -46.64 -8.51
CA GLY A 406 10.93 -45.42 -8.28
C GLY A 406 11.42 -44.65 -7.05
N LEU A 407 10.89 -43.45 -6.86
CA LEU A 407 11.27 -42.51 -5.79
C LEU A 407 11.37 -43.15 -4.40
N SER A 408 10.43 -44.02 -4.02
CA SER A 408 10.45 -44.71 -2.72
C SER A 408 11.73 -45.54 -2.48
N ARG A 409 12.28 -46.20 -3.52
CA ARG A 409 13.52 -46.97 -3.41
C ARG A 409 14.76 -46.06 -3.39
N ALA A 410 14.71 -44.94 -4.09
CA ALA A 410 15.73 -43.90 -3.97
C ALA A 410 15.74 -43.33 -2.54
N CYS A 411 14.57 -43.08 -1.95
CA CYS A 411 14.46 -42.66 -0.54
C CYS A 411 15.01 -43.72 0.42
N GLU A 412 14.69 -44.99 0.20
CA GLU A 412 15.23 -46.09 1.01
C GLU A 412 16.77 -46.12 0.98
N HIS A 413 17.36 -45.94 -0.19
CA HIS A 413 18.81 -45.92 -0.35
C HIS A 413 19.46 -44.67 0.27
N TYR A 414 19.02 -43.46 -0.09
CA TYR A 414 19.68 -42.21 0.31
C TYR A 414 19.25 -41.68 1.68
N LEU A 415 18.04 -42.01 2.14
CA LEU A 415 17.43 -41.53 3.39
C LEU A 415 17.17 -42.65 4.40
N SER A 416 17.58 -43.89 4.10
CA SER A 416 17.43 -45.08 4.96
C SER A 416 15.97 -45.45 5.30
N LYS A 417 14.98 -44.85 4.61
CA LYS A 417 13.56 -45.11 4.81
C LYS A 417 12.81 -45.05 3.48
N PRO A 418 11.97 -46.06 3.15
CA PRO A 418 11.14 -46.00 1.96
C PRO A 418 10.02 -44.96 2.13
N LEU A 419 9.60 -44.37 1.02
CA LEU A 419 8.41 -43.53 0.97
C LEU A 419 7.15 -44.40 1.01
N ASP A 420 6.22 -44.11 1.92
CA ASP A 420 4.90 -44.77 1.95
C ASP A 420 4.08 -44.35 0.72
N LYS A 421 3.55 -45.34 0.00
CA LYS A 421 2.79 -45.16 -1.25
C LYS A 421 1.29 -45.43 -1.10
N SER A 422 0.80 -45.58 0.14
CA SER A 422 -0.60 -45.87 0.42
C SER A 422 -1.58 -44.91 -0.26
N GLU A 423 -1.21 -43.63 -0.40
CA GLU A 423 -2.06 -42.59 -1.00
C GLU A 423 -1.81 -42.36 -2.51
N GLN A 424 -0.85 -43.07 -3.13
CA GLN A 424 -0.47 -42.85 -4.54
C GLN A 424 -1.65 -43.03 -5.50
N CYS A 425 -2.51 -44.02 -5.25
CA CYS A 425 -3.69 -44.34 -6.05
C CYS A 425 -5.02 -43.93 -5.39
N SER A 426 -4.99 -42.98 -4.45
CA SER A 426 -6.20 -42.46 -3.79
C SER A 426 -7.06 -41.60 -4.74
N LEU A 427 -8.28 -41.25 -4.31
CA LEU A 427 -9.19 -40.40 -5.09
C LEU A 427 -8.74 -38.93 -5.05
N TRP A 428 -7.77 -38.55 -5.89
CA TRP A 428 -7.22 -37.18 -5.95
C TRP A 428 -8.16 -36.13 -6.55
N SER A 429 -9.26 -36.54 -7.19
CA SER A 429 -10.33 -35.64 -7.65
C SER A 429 -11.32 -35.28 -6.53
N GLY A 430 -11.35 -36.04 -5.43
CA GLY A 430 -12.24 -35.78 -4.30
C GLY A 430 -11.90 -34.45 -3.61
N ARG A 431 -12.94 -33.72 -3.18
CA ARG A 431 -12.77 -32.51 -2.37
C ARG A 431 -13.68 -32.57 -1.15
N PRO A 432 -13.19 -32.18 0.05
CA PRO A 432 -11.80 -31.81 0.35
C PRO A 432 -10.84 -33.01 0.26
N LEU A 433 -9.54 -32.75 0.05
CA LEU A 433 -8.52 -33.80 0.18
C LEU A 433 -8.44 -34.29 1.63
N SER A 434 -8.14 -35.56 1.84
CA SER A 434 -7.89 -36.09 3.19
C SER A 434 -6.58 -35.54 3.76
N GLU A 435 -6.42 -35.62 5.08
CA GLU A 435 -5.16 -35.26 5.73
C GLU A 435 -3.99 -36.12 5.22
N ARG A 436 -4.21 -37.44 5.08
CA ARG A 436 -3.20 -38.37 4.55
C ARG A 436 -2.77 -38.03 3.14
N GLN A 437 -3.71 -37.67 2.25
CA GLN A 437 -3.40 -37.22 0.89
C GLN A 437 -2.53 -35.97 0.89
N ARG A 438 -2.84 -34.97 1.72
CA ARG A 438 -2.01 -33.77 1.84
C ARG A 438 -0.61 -34.09 2.36
N SER A 439 -0.51 -34.85 3.45
CA SER A 439 0.78 -35.27 4.02
C SER A 439 1.63 -36.05 3.03
N TYR A 440 1.03 -36.97 2.27
CA TYR A 440 1.70 -37.71 1.21
C TYR A 440 2.21 -36.77 0.12
N ALA A 441 1.38 -35.86 -0.41
CA ALA A 441 1.78 -34.93 -1.48
C ALA A 441 2.92 -34.00 -1.04
N SER A 442 2.87 -33.48 0.19
CA SER A 442 3.94 -32.65 0.74
C SER A 442 5.24 -33.44 0.91
N LEU A 443 5.16 -34.68 1.41
CA LEU A 443 6.34 -35.52 1.62
C LEU A 443 6.98 -35.93 0.29
N ASP A 444 6.19 -36.27 -0.73
CA ASP A 444 6.64 -36.66 -2.08
C ASP A 444 7.48 -35.54 -2.75
N ALA A 445 7.10 -34.28 -2.55
CA ALA A 445 7.89 -33.13 -3.00
C ALA A 445 9.15 -32.91 -2.13
N TRP A 446 9.01 -32.98 -0.81
CA TRP A 446 10.12 -32.72 0.11
C TRP A 446 11.28 -33.71 -0.04
N VAL A 447 10.98 -35.01 -0.22
CA VAL A 447 12.03 -36.05 -0.37
C VAL A 447 12.84 -35.88 -1.65
N CYS A 448 12.30 -35.23 -2.70
CA CYS A 448 13.07 -34.94 -3.91
C CYS A 448 14.27 -34.02 -3.60
N VAL A 449 14.06 -32.99 -2.77
CA VAL A 449 15.15 -32.10 -2.33
C VAL A 449 16.11 -32.86 -1.41
N GLY A 450 15.57 -33.67 -0.49
CA GLY A 450 16.39 -34.48 0.43
C GLY A 450 17.33 -35.45 -0.28
N VAL A 451 16.84 -36.16 -1.31
CA VAL A 451 17.66 -37.07 -2.13
C VAL A 451 18.64 -36.29 -3.00
N TYR A 452 18.23 -35.16 -3.59
CA TYR A 452 19.13 -34.30 -4.38
C TYR A 452 20.34 -33.83 -3.57
N ASN A 453 20.12 -33.34 -2.34
CA ASN A 453 21.20 -32.90 -1.45
C ASN A 453 22.19 -34.03 -1.09
N LYS A 454 21.73 -35.29 -1.08
CA LYS A 454 22.59 -36.46 -0.84
C LYS A 454 23.42 -36.86 -2.06
N LEU A 455 23.03 -36.43 -3.26
CA LEU A 455 23.77 -36.67 -4.50
C LEU A 455 24.83 -35.60 -4.78
N GLU A 456 24.64 -34.38 -4.25
CA GLU A 456 25.61 -33.28 -4.40
C GLU A 456 26.71 -33.24 -3.33
N CYS A 457 26.60 -34.04 -2.28
CA CYS A 457 27.64 -34.26 -1.27
C CYS A 457 28.52 -35.46 -1.66
#